data_AF-A0A0D9YGU7-F1
#
_entry.id   AF-A0A0D9YGU7-F1
#
_cell.length_a   1.000
_cell.length_b   1.000
_cell.length_c   1.000
_cell.angle_alpha   90.00
_cell.angle_beta   90.00
_cell.angle_gamma   90.00
#
_symmetry.space_group_name_H-M   'P 1'
#
loop_
_entity.id
_entity.type
_entity.pdbx_description
1 polymer ?
#
loop_
_entity_poly.entity_id
_entity_poly.type
_entity_poly.pdbx_seq_one_letter_code
_entity_poly.pdbx_strand_id
1 'polypeptide(L)'
;MTSPPQPGPYMPDLPAVPAWLNKGDTAWQLVAATFVGIQSMPGLVVIYGSIVKKKWAVNSAFMALYAYASTLIVWVLVGFRMAFGDRLLPFWAKAGPALTQDFLRQE
;
A
#
# COMPACT_ATOMS: atom_id res chain seq x y z
N MET A 1 -1.68 -2.09 -28.43
CA MET A 1 -0.63 -1.06 -28.33
C MET A 1 -1.14 0.19 -29.04
N THR A 2 -1.94 1.00 -28.35
CA THR A 2 -2.43 2.29 -28.89
C THR A 2 -1.59 3.38 -28.23
N SER A 3 -0.94 4.22 -29.04
CA SER A 3 -0.11 5.33 -28.59
C SER A 3 -0.89 6.27 -27.64
N PRO A 4 -0.23 6.89 -26.65
CA PRO A 4 -0.89 7.89 -25.81
C PRO A 4 -1.39 9.07 -26.67
N PRO A 5 -2.60 9.58 -26.41
CA PRO A 5 -3.15 10.72 -27.13
C PRO A 5 -2.23 11.94 -26.95
N GLN A 6 -1.90 12.62 -28.05
CA GLN A 6 -1.06 13.81 -28.04
C GLN A 6 -1.78 14.96 -27.31
N PRO A 7 -1.08 15.76 -26.48
CA PRO A 7 -1.68 16.90 -25.80
C PRO A 7 -2.18 17.93 -26.81
N GLY A 8 -3.46 18.29 -26.72
CA GLY A 8 -4.03 19.38 -27.53
C GLY A 8 -3.62 20.75 -26.98
N PRO A 9 -3.61 21.81 -27.80
CA PRO A 9 -3.11 23.16 -27.47
C PRO A 9 -3.88 23.91 -26.34
N TYR A 10 -4.89 23.28 -25.74
CA TYR A 10 -5.69 23.83 -24.63
C TYR A 10 -5.61 22.99 -23.35
N MET A 11 -4.80 21.93 -23.31
CA MET A 11 -4.50 21.23 -22.06
C MET A 11 -3.41 22.02 -21.32
N PRO A 12 -3.67 22.54 -20.11
CA PRO A 12 -2.59 23.10 -19.31
C PRO A 12 -1.57 21.99 -19.04
N ASP A 13 -0.30 22.22 -19.41
CA ASP A 13 0.86 21.39 -19.03
C ASP A 13 1.06 21.51 -17.50
N LEU A 14 0.14 20.91 -16.75
CA LEU A 14 0.31 20.69 -15.33
C LEU A 14 1.34 19.56 -15.19
N PRO A 15 2.44 19.76 -14.46
CA PRO A 15 3.33 18.65 -14.17
C PRO A 15 2.52 17.59 -13.40
N ALA A 16 2.77 16.31 -13.70
CA ALA A 16 2.63 15.20 -12.76
C ALA A 16 1.42 14.23 -12.80
N VAL A 17 0.63 14.07 -13.87
CA VAL A 17 -0.26 12.88 -13.99
C VAL A 17 -0.21 12.24 -15.39
N PRO A 18 0.30 11.00 -15.55
CA PRO A 18 0.34 10.30 -16.83
C PRO A 18 -1.06 10.05 -17.41
N ALA A 19 -1.20 10.09 -18.74
CA ALA A 19 -2.49 9.88 -19.43
C ALA A 19 -3.14 8.50 -19.18
N TRP A 20 -2.35 7.50 -18.78
CA TRP A 20 -2.85 6.16 -18.43
C TRP A 20 -3.41 6.08 -17.00
N LEU A 21 -3.21 7.08 -16.15
CA LEU A 21 -3.63 7.08 -14.76
C LEU A 21 -5.04 7.68 -14.63
N ASN A 22 -6.05 6.81 -14.63
CA ASN A 22 -7.44 7.22 -14.42
C ASN A 22 -7.68 7.61 -12.94
N LYS A 23 -8.25 8.80 -12.73
CA LYS A 23 -8.52 9.32 -11.37
C LYS A 23 -9.60 8.52 -10.63
N GLY A 24 -10.60 8.01 -11.32
CA GLY A 24 -11.68 7.18 -10.75
C GLY A 24 -11.16 5.83 -10.25
N ASP A 25 -10.36 5.14 -11.07
CA ASP A 25 -9.77 3.85 -10.70
C ASP A 25 -8.80 4.01 -9.52
N THR A 26 -7.99 5.06 -9.53
CA THR A 26 -7.07 5.39 -8.43
C THR A 26 -7.85 5.69 -7.15
N ALA A 27 -8.92 6.49 -7.23
CA ALA A 27 -9.77 6.80 -6.08
C ALA A 27 -10.41 5.53 -5.51
N TRP A 28 -10.92 4.64 -6.36
CA TRP A 28 -11.48 3.38 -5.92
C TRP A 28 -10.44 2.46 -5.28
N GLN A 29 -9.23 2.36 -5.83
CA GLN A 29 -8.14 1.58 -5.24
C GLN A 29 -7.76 2.09 -3.83
N LEU A 30 -7.74 3.40 -3.62
CA LEU A 30 -7.48 4.00 -2.29
C LEU A 30 -8.62 3.74 -1.30
N VAL A 31 -9.88 3.83 -1.75
CA VAL A 31 -11.05 3.50 -0.92
C VAL A 31 -11.04 2.01 -0.55
N ALA A 32 -10.78 1.12 -1.51
CA ALA A 32 -10.67 -0.31 -1.26
C ALA A 32 -9.55 -0.63 -0.27
N ALA A 33 -8.36 -0.03 -0.42
CA ALA A 33 -7.26 -0.17 0.53
C ALA A 33 -7.63 0.31 1.94
N THR A 34 -8.40 1.39 2.05
CA THR A 34 -8.91 1.91 3.33
C THR A 34 -9.86 0.91 3.99
N PHE A 35 -10.78 0.29 3.24
CA PHE A 35 -11.66 -0.74 3.78
C PHE A 35 -10.89 -1.95 4.32
N VAL A 36 -9.85 -2.39 3.62
CA VAL A 36 -8.97 -3.48 4.10
C VAL A 36 -8.19 -3.06 5.35
N GLY A 37 -7.75 -1.80 5.42
CA GLY A 37 -7.15 -1.23 6.62
C GLY A 37 -8.08 -1.33 7.84
N ILE A 38 -9.35 -0.95 7.64
CA ILE A 38 -10.40 -0.98 8.69
C ILE A 38 -10.69 -2.42 9.16
N GLN A 39 -10.63 -3.42 8.27
CA GLN A 39 -10.79 -4.83 8.65
C GLN A 39 -9.71 -5.29 9.64
N SER A 40 -8.48 -4.77 9.48
CA SER A 40 -7.39 -5.08 10.39
C SER A 40 -7.51 -4.28 11.69
N MET A 41 -7.67 -2.97 11.59
CA MET A 41 -7.80 -2.03 12.71
C MET A 41 -8.99 -1.10 12.44
N PRO A 42 -10.11 -1.16 13.20
CA PRO A 42 -10.34 -1.82 14.49
C PRO A 42 -10.90 -3.26 14.41
N GLY A 43 -11.16 -3.82 13.23
CA GLY A 43 -11.91 -5.08 13.09
C GLY A 43 -11.34 -6.25 13.90
N LEU A 44 -10.05 -6.55 13.76
CA LEU A 44 -9.41 -7.63 14.53
C LEU A 44 -9.28 -7.30 16.02
N VAL A 45 -9.02 -6.04 16.38
CA VAL A 45 -8.90 -5.62 17.79
C VAL A 45 -10.20 -5.84 18.55
N VAL A 46 -11.33 -5.49 17.94
CA VAL A 46 -12.65 -5.65 18.56
C VAL A 46 -12.98 -7.14 18.73
N ILE A 47 -12.71 -7.97 17.71
CA ILE A 47 -12.96 -9.41 17.79
C ILE A 47 -12.07 -10.06 18.86
N TYR A 48 -10.75 -9.87 18.80
CA TYR A 48 -9.84 -10.48 19.78
C TYR A 48 -10.01 -9.89 21.18
N GLY A 49 -10.30 -8.59 21.29
CA GLY A 49 -10.58 -7.93 22.55
C GLY A 49 -11.90 -8.35 23.21
N SER A 50 -12.92 -8.72 22.42
CA SER A 50 -14.22 -9.16 22.94
C SER A 50 -14.23 -10.60 23.46
N ILE A 51 -13.39 -11.49 22.91
CA ILE A 51 -13.31 -12.89 23.31
C ILE A 51 -12.47 -13.07 24.60
N VAL A 52 -11.51 -12.17 24.86
CA VAL A 52 -10.63 -12.28 26.03
C VAL A 52 -11.28 -11.72 27.30
N LYS A 53 -10.86 -12.25 28.46
CA LYS A 53 -11.32 -11.73 29.77
C LYS A 53 -10.95 -10.24 29.90
N LYS A 54 -11.83 -9.42 30.47
CA LYS A 54 -11.64 -7.96 30.64
C LYS A 54 -10.26 -7.56 31.19
N LYS A 55 -9.70 -8.34 32.14
CA LYS A 55 -8.36 -8.08 32.70
C LYS A 55 -7.19 -8.19 31.71
N TRP A 56 -7.40 -8.83 30.55
CA TRP A 56 -6.39 -9.05 29.50
C TRP A 56 -6.73 -8.37 28.17
N ALA A 57 -7.87 -7.68 28.10
CA ALA A 57 -8.34 -7.04 26.87
C ALA A 57 -7.38 -5.98 26.35
N VAL A 58 -6.82 -5.16 27.25
CA VAL A 58 -5.87 -4.10 26.90
C VAL A 58 -4.57 -4.67 26.33
N ASN A 59 -4.01 -5.72 26.96
CA ASN A 59 -2.79 -6.36 26.47
C ASN A 59 -2.99 -6.96 25.07
N SER A 60 -4.14 -7.60 24.84
CA SER A 60 -4.48 -8.19 23.54
C SER A 60 -4.67 -7.12 22.46
N ALA A 61 -5.27 -5.98 22.81
CA ALA A 61 -5.41 -4.84 21.91
C ALA A 61 -4.06 -4.24 21.50
N PHE A 62 -3.12 -4.07 22.44
CA PHE A 62 -1.77 -3.58 22.14
C PHE A 62 -0.96 -4.56 21.28
N MET A 63 -1.09 -5.87 21.51
CA MET A 63 -0.45 -6.87 20.64
C MET A 63 -0.94 -6.78 19.20
N ALA A 64 -2.25 -6.62 19.00
CA ALA A 64 -2.81 -6.44 17.66
C ALA A 64 -2.34 -5.12 17.02
N LEU A 65 -2.31 -4.01 17.77
CA LEU A 65 -1.82 -2.72 17.28
C LEU A 65 -0.35 -2.78 16.86
N TYR A 66 0.49 -3.40 17.70
CA TYR A 66 1.91 -3.59 17.42
C TYR A 66 2.13 -4.48 16.18
N ALA A 67 1.37 -5.57 16.06
CA ALA A 67 1.44 -6.44 14.88
C ALA A 67 1.05 -5.71 13.60
N TYR A 68 0.01 -4.87 13.64
CA TYR A 68 -0.39 -4.07 12.47
C TYR A 68 0.68 -3.03 12.09
N ALA A 69 1.19 -2.27 13.07
CA ALA A 69 2.23 -1.26 12.82
C ALA A 69 3.53 -1.88 12.27
N SER A 70 4.01 -2.98 12.86
CA SER A 70 5.20 -3.69 12.38
C SER A 70 5.00 -4.28 10.97
N THR A 71 3.80 -4.79 10.67
CA THR A 71 3.46 -5.29 9.33
C THR A 71 3.55 -4.19 8.27
N LEU A 72 3.05 -2.97 8.55
CA LEU A 72 3.16 -1.84 7.61
C LEU A 72 4.62 -1.46 7.34
N ILE A 73 5.47 -1.46 8.37
CA ILE A 73 6.90 -1.17 8.21
C ILE A 73 7.58 -2.22 7.33
N VAL A 74 7.38 -3.51 7.64
CA VAL A 74 7.95 -4.62 6.86
C VAL A 74 7.44 -4.60 5.41
N TRP A 75 6.17 -4.25 5.23
CA TRP A 75 5.55 -4.14 3.90
C TRP A 75 6.23 -3.07 3.04
N VAL A 76 6.45 -1.87 3.58
CA VAL A 76 7.10 -0.76 2.85
C VAL A 76 8.59 -1.02 2.60
N LEU A 77 9.30 -1.62 3.57
CA LEU A 77 10.75 -1.82 3.47
C LEU A 77 11.15 -3.02 2.61
N VAL A 78 10.34 -4.07 2.56
CA VAL A 78 10.73 -5.34 1.94
C VAL A 78 9.56 -5.99 1.19
N GLY A 79 8.39 -6.06 1.82
CA GLY A 79 7.24 -6.84 1.32
C GLY A 79 6.77 -6.42 -0.06
N PHE A 80 6.70 -5.12 -0.34
CA PHE A 80 6.22 -4.59 -1.61
C PHE A 80 7.07 -5.08 -2.80
N ARG A 81 8.40 -4.95 -2.72
CA ARG A 81 9.29 -5.41 -3.81
C ARG A 81 9.35 -6.93 -3.90
N MET A 82 9.18 -7.65 -2.80
CA MET A 82 9.09 -9.11 -2.87
C MET A 82 7.78 -9.58 -3.51
N ALA A 83 6.68 -8.84 -3.38
CA ALA A 83 5.41 -9.20 -3.99
C ALA A 83 5.31 -8.81 -5.47
N PHE A 84 5.79 -7.62 -5.82
CA PHE A 84 5.58 -7.01 -7.14
C PHE A 84 6.85 -6.63 -7.90
N GLY A 85 8.03 -6.86 -7.32
CA GLY A 85 9.32 -6.51 -7.92
C GLY A 85 10.00 -7.68 -8.65
N ASP A 86 11.28 -7.47 -8.97
CA ASP A 86 12.04 -8.40 -9.79
C ASP A 86 12.27 -9.75 -9.11
N ARG A 87 12.08 -10.81 -9.88
CA ARG A 87 12.29 -12.19 -9.44
C ARG A 87 13.80 -12.48 -9.31
N LEU A 88 14.23 -12.98 -8.14
CA LEU A 88 15.59 -13.51 -7.93
C LEU A 88 15.66 -15.02 -8.19
N LEU A 89 14.71 -15.76 -7.64
CA LEU A 89 14.56 -17.21 -7.77
C LEU A 89 13.13 -17.53 -8.20
N PRO A 90 12.81 -18.73 -8.71
CA PRO A 90 11.46 -19.07 -9.17
C PRO A 90 10.33 -18.81 -8.15
N PHE A 91 10.64 -18.81 -6.86
CA PHE A 91 9.70 -18.57 -5.75
C PHE A 91 10.10 -17.38 -4.86
N TRP A 92 11.18 -16.66 -5.18
CA TRP A 92 11.74 -15.62 -4.31
C TRP A 92 12.08 -14.35 -5.10
N ALA A 93 11.74 -13.18 -4.57
CA ALA A 93 11.87 -11.90 -5.25
C ALA A 93 12.79 -10.94 -4.49
N LYS A 94 13.44 -10.01 -5.20
CA LYS A 94 14.46 -9.13 -4.63
C LYS A 94 13.88 -8.20 -3.56
N ALA A 95 14.36 -8.39 -2.33
CA ALA A 95 14.09 -7.49 -1.23
C ALA A 95 14.63 -6.07 -1.49
N GLY A 96 13.85 -5.07 -1.09
CA GLY A 96 14.25 -3.66 -1.08
C GLY A 96 13.06 -2.73 -0.80
N PRO A 97 13.32 -1.44 -0.54
CA PRO A 97 12.28 -0.48 -0.17
C PRO A 97 11.36 -0.17 -1.34
N ALA A 98 10.08 0.04 -1.06
CA ALA A 98 9.08 0.44 -2.05
C ALA A 98 9.42 1.79 -2.71
N LEU A 99 10.03 2.71 -1.95
CA LEU A 99 10.47 4.03 -2.40
C LEU A 99 11.81 3.90 -3.13
N THR A 100 11.76 3.78 -4.45
CA THR A 100 12.97 3.81 -5.30
C THR A 100 13.24 5.26 -5.69
N GLN A 101 14.41 5.79 -5.31
CA GLN A 101 14.77 7.20 -5.57
C GLN A 101 15.13 7.49 -7.04
N ASP A 102 15.16 6.46 -7.89
CA ASP A 102 15.50 6.59 -9.31
C ASP A 102 14.55 7.55 -10.05
N PHE A 103 13.29 7.65 -9.63
CA PHE A 103 12.32 8.62 -10.18
C PHE A 103 12.66 10.09 -9.84
N LEU A 104 13.37 10.34 -8.74
CA LEU A 104 13.74 11.70 -8.31
C LEU A 104 15.11 12.15 -8.85
N ARG A 105 15.88 11.24 -9.45
CA ARG A 105 17.20 11.54 -10.06
C ARG A 105 17.16 11.64 -11.58
N GLN A 106 15.99 11.50 -12.19
CA GLN A 106 15.80 11.70 -13.63
C GLN A 106 15.65 13.20 -13.90
N GLU A 107 16.77 13.91 -14.03
CA GLU A 107 16.86 15.18 -14.76
C GLU A 107 16.98 14.90 -16.27
#